data_AF-A0A4V1TEF7-F1
#
_entry.id   AF-A0A4V1TEF7-F1
#
_cell.length_a   1.000
_cell.length_b   1.000
_cell.length_c   1.000
_cell.angle_alpha   90.00
_cell.angle_beta   90.00
_cell.angle_gamma   90.00
#
_symmetry.space_group_name_H-M   'P 1'
#
loop_
_entity.id
_entity.type
_entity.pdbx_description
1 polymer ?
#
loop_
_entity_poly.entity_id
_entity_poly.type
_entity_poly.pdbx_seq_one_letter_code
_entity_poly.pdbx_strand_id
1 'polypeptide(L)' 'MSSYAALDAQAPMEAPGKPDPRRVVAGSYAVDPGHTLVRWTVDHFGVSDYFGIFGEVTGTLQLDPRNLGATRLEVTIPV' A
#
# COMPACT_ATOMS: atom_id res chain seq x y z
N MET A 1 20.43 44.94 -24.12
CA MET A 1 20.03 43.62 -24.66
C MET A 1 19.93 42.67 -23.49
N SER A 2 18.73 42.43 -22.96
CA SER A 2 18.51 41.46 -21.89
C SER A 2 18.69 40.05 -22.44
N SER A 3 19.58 39.28 -21.82
CA SER A 3 19.67 37.84 -22.04
C SER A 3 18.60 37.18 -21.19
N TYR A 4 17.68 36.45 -21.83
CA TYR A 4 16.80 35.52 -21.13
C TYR A 4 17.64 34.29 -20.81
N ALA A 5 17.87 34.01 -19.53
CA ALA A 5 18.43 32.74 -19.10
C ALA A 5 17.50 31.61 -19.58
N ALA A 6 18.07 30.57 -20.19
CA ALA A 6 17.32 29.39 -20.58
C ALA A 6 16.71 28.75 -19.32
N LEU A 7 15.40 28.52 -19.34
CA LEU A 7 14.73 27.66 -18.38
C LEU A 7 15.24 26.24 -18.64
N ASP A 8 16.08 25.71 -17.76
CA ASP A 8 16.48 24.30 -17.80
C ASP A 8 15.22 23.44 -17.61
N ALA A 9 14.82 22.75 -18.67
CA ALA A 9 13.72 21.79 -18.61
C ALA A 9 14.12 20.64 -17.69
N GLN A 10 13.46 20.51 -16.53
CA GLN A 10 13.63 19.36 -15.66
C GLN A 10 13.34 18.07 -16.44
N ALA A 11 14.28 17.13 -16.40
CA ALA A 11 14.10 15.82 -17.00
C ALA A 11 12.81 15.17 -16.45
N PRO A 12 12.07 14.42 -17.29
CA PRO A 12 10.84 13.78 -16.86
C PRO A 12 11.12 12.85 -15.68
N MET A 13 10.41 13.08 -14.58
CA MET A 13 10.50 12.24 -13.39
C MET A 13 9.91 10.87 -13.72
N GLU A 14 10.68 9.80 -13.48
CA GLU A 14 10.16 8.44 -13.65
C GLU A 14 8.93 8.22 -12.76
N ALA A 15 7.93 7.50 -13.28
CA ALA A 15 6.77 7.13 -12.49
C ALA A 15 7.19 6.29 -11.25
N PRO A 16 6.63 6.55 -10.06
CA PRO A 16 6.83 5.70 -8.91
C PRO A 16 6.36 4.25 -9.17
N GLY A 17 7.10 3.28 -8.62
CA GLY A 17 6.82 1.85 -8.83
C GLY A 17 7.38 1.30 -10.15
N LYS A 18 8.07 0.16 -10.08
CA LYS A 18 8.49 -0.65 -11.25
C LYS A 18 8.13 -2.10 -10.90
N PRO A 19 7.75 -2.94 -11.87
CA PRO A 19 7.43 -4.35 -11.64
C PRO A 19 8.73 -5.18 -11.42
N ASP A 20 9.56 -4.76 -10.47
CA ASP A 20 10.80 -5.41 -10.07
C ASP A 20 10.71 -5.77 -8.58
N PRO A 21 10.47 -7.06 -8.24
CA PRO A 21 10.39 -7.53 -6.86
C PRO A 21 11.65 -7.25 -6.04
N ARG A 22 12.82 -7.07 -6.68
CA ARG A 22 14.09 -6.76 -5.99
C ARG A 22 14.07 -5.37 -5.34
N ARG A 23 13.12 -4.52 -5.71
CA ARG A 23 12.91 -3.20 -5.12
C ARG A 23 12.14 -3.25 -3.80
N VAL A 24 11.55 -4.38 -3.45
CA VAL A 24 10.87 -4.55 -2.16
C VAL A 24 11.91 -4.60 -1.05
N VAL A 25 11.79 -3.69 -0.10
CA VAL A 25 12.72 -3.55 1.02
C VAL A 25 12.25 -4.44 2.17
N ALA A 26 13.19 -5.08 2.87
CA ALA A 26 12.88 -5.80 4.11
C ALA A 26 12.68 -4.79 5.25
N GLY A 27 11.80 -5.10 6.20
CA GLY A 27 11.63 -4.22 7.36
C GLY A 27 10.30 -4.36 8.07
N SER A 28 10.08 -3.44 9.01
CA SER A 28 8.83 -3.31 9.74
C SER A 28 8.02 -2.16 9.15
N TYR A 29 6.78 -2.46 8.77
CA TYR A 29 5.84 -1.51 8.17
C TYR A 29 4.64 -1.37 9.09
N ALA A 30 4.31 -0.13 9.48
CA ALA A 30 3.08 0.15 10.18
C ALA A 30 1.91 0.14 9.19
N VAL A 31 0.78 -0.43 9.62
CA VAL A 31 -0.48 -0.29 8.88
C VAL A 31 -0.89 1.18 8.92
N ASP A 32 -1.20 1.73 7.75
CA ASP A 32 -1.78 3.07 7.61
C ASP A 32 -3.31 2.95 7.59
N PRO A 33 -4.02 3.43 8.63
CA PRO A 33 -5.48 3.33 8.67
C PRO A 33 -6.17 4.07 7.52
N GLY A 34 -5.59 5.17 7.01
CA GLY A 34 -6.17 5.96 5.93
C GLY A 34 -6.06 5.32 4.55
N HIS A 35 -5.18 4.33 4.39
CA HIS A 35 -4.90 3.68 3.10
C HIS A 35 -4.96 2.15 3.16
N THR A 36 -5.53 1.59 4.23
CA THR A 36 -5.74 0.14 4.39
C THR A 36 -7.22 -0.17 4.35
N LEU A 37 -7.61 -1.19 3.56
CA LEU A 37 -9.00 -1.64 3.46
C LEU A 37 -9.12 -3.07 3.97
N VAL A 38 -9.85 -3.26 5.07
CA VAL A 38 -10.36 -4.58 5.48
C VAL A 38 -11.80 -4.67 5.05
N ARG A 39 -12.04 -5.42 3.97
CA ARG A 39 -13.37 -5.65 3.40
C ARG A 39 -13.93 -6.97 3.90
N TRP A 40 -15.23 -6.99 4.16
CA TRP A 40 -16.01 -8.21 4.35
C TRP A 40 -17.14 -8.28 3.32
N THR A 41 -17.59 -9.51 3.06
CA THR A 41 -18.75 -9.78 2.21
C THR A 41 -19.51 -10.96 2.80
N VAL A 42 -20.83 -10.90 2.76
CA VAL A 42 -21.76 -11.97 3.12
C VAL A 42 -22.73 -12.16 1.96
N ASP A 43 -23.03 -13.42 1.65
CA ASP A 43 -24.07 -13.77 0.68
C ASP A 43 -25.45 -13.33 1.21
N HIS A 44 -26.18 -12.55 0.41
CA HIS A 44 -27.55 -12.13 0.72
C HIS A 44 -28.54 -13.05 0.00
N PHE A 45 -28.69 -14.26 0.54
CA PHE A 45 -29.61 -15.30 0.08
C PHE A 45 -29.42 -15.72 -1.39
N GLY A 46 -28.19 -15.67 -1.91
CA GLY A 46 -27.87 -16.01 -3.31
C GLY A 46 -28.32 -14.96 -4.34
N VAL A 47 -28.81 -13.79 -3.91
CA VAL A 47 -29.29 -12.73 -4.82
C VAL A 47 -28.24 -11.66 -5.05
N SER A 48 -27.52 -11.24 -3.99
CA SER A 48 -26.52 -10.18 -4.07
C SER A 48 -25.44 -10.32 -3.00
N ASP A 49 -24.30 -9.67 -3.20
CA ASP A 49 -23.26 -9.51 -2.18
C ASP A 49 -23.63 -8.36 -1.23
N TYR A 50 -23.77 -8.64 0.08
CA TYR A 50 -23.79 -7.60 1.10
C TYR A 50 -22.37 -7.40 1.64
N PHE A 51 -21.82 -6.19 1.54
CA PHE A 51 -20.42 -5.93 1.85
C PHE A 51 -20.22 -4.63 2.61
N GLY A 52 -19.04 -4.49 3.22
CA GLY A 52 -18.62 -3.28 3.91
C GLY A 52 -17.12 -3.28 4.19
N ILE A 53 -16.68 -2.24 4.91
CA ILE A 53 -15.28 -2.07 5.35
C ILE A 53 -15.21 -1.74 6.84
N PHE A 54 -14.14 -2.16 7.51
CA PHE A 54 -13.75 -1.63 8.82
C PHE A 54 -12.78 -0.47 8.63
N GLY A 55 -13.09 0.69 9.21
CA GLY A 55 -12.36 1.95 8.94
C GLY A 55 -11.16 2.22 9.85
N GLU A 56 -11.10 1.66 11.05
CA GLU A 56 -10.05 1.95 12.05
C GLU A 56 -9.10 0.77 12.25
N VAL A 57 -8.36 0.41 11.20
CA VAL A 57 -7.47 -0.76 11.24
C VAL A 57 -6.05 -0.35 11.66
N THR A 58 -5.47 -1.07 12.60
CA THR A 58 -4.07 -0.87 13.04
C THR A 58 -3.28 -2.18 12.96
N GLY A 59 -1.96 -2.12 12.98
CA GLY A 59 -1.14 -3.32 12.88
C GLY A 59 0.29 -3.08 12.42
N THR A 60 1.03 -4.16 12.25
CA THR A 60 2.41 -4.15 11.75
C THR A 60 2.67 -5.35 10.84
N LEU A 61 3.37 -5.11 9.73
CA LEU A 61 3.97 -6.14 8.88
C LEU A 61 5.48 -6.19 9.15
N GLN A 62 5.99 -7.35 9.56
CA GLN A 62 7.42 -7.67 9.48
C GLN A 62 7.67 -8.43 8.18
N LEU A 63 8.31 -7.77 7.20
CA LEU A 63 8.55 -8.30 5.86
C LEU A 63 10.01 -8.72 5.67
N ASP A 64 10.21 -9.98 5.26
CA ASP A 64 11.49 -10.48 4.76
C ASP A 64 11.30 -11.02 3.32
N PRO A 65 11.64 -10.25 2.28
CA PRO A 65 11.51 -10.67 0.89
C PRO A 65 12.43 -11.82 0.50
N ARG A 66 13.47 -12.12 1.30
CA ARG A 66 14.41 -13.23 1.06
C ARG A 66 13.97 -14.50 1.80
N ASN A 67 13.08 -14.37 2.78
CA ASN A 67 12.48 -15.49 3.51
C ASN A 67 11.01 -15.18 3.86
N LEU A 68 10.11 -15.40 2.90
CA LEU A 68 8.68 -15.14 3.09
C LEU A 68 8.06 -15.95 4.23
N GLY A 69 8.61 -17.12 4.58
CA GLY A 69 8.14 -17.92 5.72
C GLY A 69 8.38 -17.26 7.08
N ALA A 70 9.33 -16.33 7.17
CA ALA A 70 9.58 -15.52 8.36
C ALA A 70 8.78 -14.19 8.38
N THR A 71 8.06 -13.88 7.29
CA THR A 71 7.20 -12.68 7.22
C THR A 71 5.97 -12.88 8.10
N ARG A 72 5.60 -11.85 8.85
CA ARG A 72 4.44 -11.88 9.76
C ARG A 72 3.64 -10.59 9.65
N LEU A 73 2.32 -10.73 9.56
CA LEU A 73 1.37 -9.63 9.62
C LEU A 73 0.50 -9.77 10.88
N GLU A 74 0.46 -8.72 11.69
CA GLU A 74 -0.43 -8.58 12.84
C GLU A 74 -1.36 -7.40 12.59
N VAL A 75 -2.67 -7.61 12.74
CA VAL A 75 -3.70 -6.59 12.50
C VAL A 75 -4.72 -6.64 13.63
N THR A 76 -5.12 -5.46 14.11
CA THR A 76 -6.25 -5.27 15.02
C THR A 76 -7.37 -4.55 14.30
N ILE A 77 -8.56 -5.14 14.36
CA ILE A 77 -9.80 -4.58 13.81
C ILE A 77 -10.75 -4.35 14.98
N PRO A 78 -11.05 -3.09 15.35
CA PRO A 78 -12.08 -2.80 16.34
C PRO A 78 -13.46 -3.08 15.73
N VAL A 79 -14.33 -3.73 16.51
CA VAL A 79 -15.71 -4.09 16.13
C VAL A 79 -16.72 -3.45 17.07
#